data_AF-A0A972Z0Q0-F1
#
_entry.id   AF-A0A972Z0Q0-F1
#
_cell.length_a   1.000
_cell.length_b   1.000
_cell.length_c   1.000
_cell.angle_alpha   90.00
_cell.angle_beta   90.00
_cell.angle_gamma   90.00
#
_symmetry.space_group_name_H-M   'P 1'
#
loop_
_entity.id
_entity.type
_entity.pdbx_description
1 polymer ?
#
loop_
_entity_poly.entity_id
_entity_poly.type
_entity_poly.pdbx_seq_one_letter_code
_entity_poly.pdbx_strand_id
1 'polypeptide(L)'
;MAKLSKRTRLIREKVDVLKEYDIKEAVSLLKEFATANFRESVDVAVNLGIDARKSDQNVRGATVLPNGTGRDVRVAVFTQGANAEKAKEAGADIVGMEDLAALVKAGEMNFDVVIASPDAMRVVGQLGQILGPRGLMPNPKVGTVTPDVAGAVKNAKSGQIRYRNDKNGIIHTTIGKADFEPAHLQENLEALLEALKKAKPANAKGQY
;
A
#
# COMPACT_ATOMS: atom_id res chain seq x y z
N MET A 1 -26.32 -20.93 13.86
CA MET A 1 -24.94 -20.42 13.64
C MET A 1 -24.37 -21.08 12.40
N ALA A 2 -23.68 -20.34 11.54
CA ALA A 2 -23.05 -20.91 10.35
C ALA A 2 -21.95 -21.92 10.74
N LYS A 3 -21.88 -23.06 10.04
CA LYS A 3 -20.87 -24.10 10.28
C LYS A 3 -19.48 -23.55 9.95
N LEU A 4 -18.56 -23.56 10.92
CA LEU A 4 -17.19 -23.10 10.73
C LEU A 4 -16.44 -23.99 9.74
N SER A 5 -15.61 -23.37 8.89
CA SER A 5 -14.71 -24.09 7.99
C SER A 5 -13.65 -24.87 8.77
N LYS A 6 -13.07 -25.91 8.14
CA LYS A 6 -11.97 -26.69 8.74
C LYS A 6 -10.77 -25.80 9.11
N ARG A 7 -10.41 -24.85 8.24
CA ARG A 7 -9.31 -23.89 8.48
C ARG A 7 -9.59 -22.98 9.67
N THR A 8 -10.80 -22.41 9.75
CA THR A 8 -11.18 -21.51 10.85
C THR A 8 -11.18 -22.22 12.21
N ARG A 9 -11.52 -23.51 12.23
CA ARG A 9 -11.47 -24.31 13.46
C ARG A 9 -10.04 -24.53 13.94
N LEU A 10 -9.14 -24.93 13.04
CA LEU A 10 -7.71 -25.10 13.33
C LEU A 10 -7.07 -23.81 13.85
N ILE A 11 -7.41 -22.66 13.26
CA ILE A 11 -6.93 -21.35 13.75
C ILE A 11 -7.38 -21.11 15.18
N ARG A 12 -8.67 -21.34 15.49
CA ARG A 12 -9.22 -21.15 16.85
C ARG A 12 -8.64 -22.13 17.89
N GLU A 13 -8.16 -23.29 17.47
CA GLU A 13 -7.53 -24.27 18.35
C GLU A 13 -6.07 -23.91 18.68
N LYS A 14 -5.36 -23.31 17.74
CA LYS A 14 -3.92 -23.01 17.86
C LYS A 14 -3.60 -21.56 18.25
N VAL A 15 -4.50 -20.62 17.97
CA VAL A 15 -4.30 -19.19 18.22
C VAL A 15 -5.14 -18.75 19.42
N ASP A 16 -4.46 -18.25 20.45
CA ASP A 16 -5.08 -17.58 21.59
C ASP A 16 -5.22 -16.09 21.27
N VAL A 17 -6.46 -15.60 21.28
CA VAL A 17 -6.77 -14.20 20.94
C VAL A 17 -6.35 -13.20 22.02
N LEU A 18 -6.04 -13.66 23.23
CA LEU A 18 -5.59 -12.80 24.34
C LEU A 18 -4.08 -12.83 24.53
N LYS A 19 -3.37 -13.77 23.88
CA LYS A 19 -1.92 -13.88 23.97
C LYS A 19 -1.24 -12.88 23.05
N GLU A 20 -0.25 -12.17 23.58
CA GLU A 20 0.72 -11.43 22.78
C GLU A 20 1.80 -12.39 22.31
N TYR A 21 1.95 -12.52 20.99
CA TYR A 21 2.94 -13.37 20.37
C TYR A 21 4.18 -12.55 19.99
N ASP A 22 5.36 -13.14 20.15
CA ASP A 22 6.56 -12.61 19.49
C ASP A 22 6.36 -12.66 17.97
N ILE A 23 6.90 -11.68 17.24
CA ILE A 23 6.71 -11.58 15.79
C ILE A 23 7.18 -12.83 15.05
N LYS A 24 8.25 -13.49 15.52
CA LYS A 24 8.77 -14.71 14.89
C LYS A 24 7.84 -15.89 15.13
N GLU A 25 7.27 -15.99 16.34
CA GLU A 25 6.25 -16.99 16.67
C GLU A 25 4.98 -16.78 15.83
N ALA A 26 4.51 -15.53 15.74
CA ALA A 26 3.33 -15.16 14.97
C ALA A 26 3.48 -15.47 13.47
N VAL A 27 4.62 -15.12 12.86
CA VAL A 27 4.89 -15.42 11.45
C VAL A 27 4.96 -16.93 11.20
N SER A 28 5.60 -17.68 12.10
CA SER A 28 5.69 -19.14 11.98
C SER A 28 4.30 -19.79 12.02
N LEU A 29 3.44 -19.34 12.94
CA LEU A 29 2.03 -19.77 13.02
C LEU A 29 1.24 -19.39 11.75
N LEU A 30 1.41 -18.17 11.24
CA LEU A 30 0.73 -17.72 10.01
C LEU A 30 1.05 -18.62 8.81
N LYS A 31 2.30 -19.06 8.68
CA LYS A 31 2.73 -19.97 7.60
C LYS A 31 2.04 -21.34 7.67
N GLU A 32 1.76 -21.87 8.87
CA GLU A 32 1.04 -23.14 9.02
C GLU A 32 -0.40 -23.08 8.49
N PHE A 33 -1.01 -21.90 8.50
CA PHE A 33 -2.40 -21.71 8.02
C PHE A 33 -2.49 -21.32 6.55
N ALA A 34 -1.36 -20.95 5.93
CA ALA A 34 -1.27 -20.59 4.51
C ALA A 34 -1.37 -21.86 3.63
N THR A 35 -2.60 -22.29 3.40
CA THR A 35 -2.95 -23.57 2.76
C THR A 35 -3.54 -23.40 1.36
N ALA A 36 -3.65 -22.17 0.88
CA ALA A 36 -4.13 -21.89 -0.47
C ALA A 36 -3.11 -22.32 -1.55
N ASN A 37 -3.60 -22.60 -2.76
CA ASN A 37 -2.78 -22.97 -3.91
C ASN A 37 -2.02 -21.79 -4.55
N PHE A 38 -1.96 -20.65 -3.87
CA PHE A 38 -1.26 -19.44 -4.33
C PHE A 38 -0.54 -18.78 -3.14
N ARG A 39 0.39 -17.86 -3.44
CA ARG A 39 1.16 -17.13 -2.41
C ARG A 39 0.27 -16.16 -1.65
N GLU A 40 -0.17 -16.58 -0.46
CA GLU A 40 -0.97 -15.76 0.45
C GLU A 40 -0.19 -14.51 0.88
N SER A 41 -0.90 -13.39 1.03
CA SER A 41 -0.34 -12.14 1.55
C SER A 41 -0.36 -12.14 3.07
N VAL A 42 0.65 -11.52 3.68
CA VAL A 42 0.69 -11.23 5.11
C VAL A 42 0.33 -9.76 5.30
N ASP A 43 -0.85 -9.54 5.88
CA ASP A 43 -1.37 -8.21 6.16
C ASP A 43 -1.25 -7.88 7.65
N VAL A 44 -1.10 -6.59 7.95
CA VAL A 44 -1.13 -6.05 9.31
C VAL A 44 -2.25 -5.03 9.43
N ALA A 45 -2.95 -5.11 10.55
CA ALA A 45 -3.93 -4.13 10.98
C ALA A 45 -3.40 -3.40 12.21
N VAL A 46 -3.18 -2.09 12.07
CA VAL A 46 -2.69 -1.23 13.15
C VAL A 46 -3.82 -0.32 13.59
N ASN A 47 -4.29 -0.49 14.81
CA ASN A 47 -5.30 0.37 15.40
C ASN A 47 -4.64 1.62 15.99
N LEU A 48 -4.89 2.79 15.40
CA LEU A 48 -4.30 4.04 15.86
C LEU A 48 -5.19 4.74 16.89
N GLY A 49 -4.57 5.40 17.85
CA GLY A 49 -5.26 6.27 18.82
C GLY A 49 -5.72 7.62 18.27
N ILE A 50 -6.37 7.66 17.10
CA ILE A 50 -6.84 8.89 16.44
C ILE A 50 -8.37 8.96 16.37
N ASP A 51 -8.91 10.18 16.28
CA ASP A 51 -10.29 10.43 15.92
C ASP A 51 -10.41 10.57 14.39
N ALA A 52 -10.75 9.46 13.71
CA ALA A 52 -10.88 9.41 12.24
C ALA A 52 -11.98 10.31 11.66
N ARG A 53 -12.85 10.90 12.50
CA ARG A 53 -13.84 11.90 12.05
C ARG A 53 -13.21 13.28 11.87
N LYS A 54 -12.07 13.53 12.51
CA LYS A 54 -11.33 14.79 12.46
C LYS A 54 -10.29 14.75 11.35
N SER A 55 -10.46 15.60 10.35
CA SER A 55 -9.58 15.61 9.17
C SER A 55 -8.12 15.90 9.49
N ASP A 56 -7.85 16.66 10.54
CA ASP A 56 -6.51 17.00 11.03
C ASP A 56 -5.82 15.85 11.80
N GLN A 57 -6.56 14.80 12.16
CA GLN A 57 -6.00 13.58 12.77
C GLN A 57 -5.88 12.42 11.78
N ASN A 58 -6.30 12.59 10.53
CA ASN A 58 -6.17 11.53 9.54
C ASN A 58 -4.70 11.27 9.19
N VAL A 59 -4.33 9.99 9.21
CA VAL A 59 -2.99 9.50 8.88
C VAL A 59 -3.01 8.93 7.48
N ARG A 60 -2.19 9.52 6.60
CA ARG A 60 -1.97 9.05 5.23
C ARG A 60 -0.51 9.26 4.87
N GLY A 61 0.11 8.21 4.34
CA GLY A 61 1.51 8.26 3.96
C GLY A 61 1.89 7.11 3.05
N ALA A 62 3.20 7.02 2.79
CA ALA A 62 3.80 5.91 2.10
C ALA A 62 5.16 5.61 2.71
N THR A 63 5.56 4.35 2.65
CA THR A 63 6.90 3.91 3.05
C THR A 63 7.37 2.81 2.11
N VAL A 64 8.68 2.75 1.87
CA VAL A 64 9.29 1.67 1.09
C VAL A 64 9.65 0.56 2.05
N LEU A 65 9.13 -0.64 1.81
CA LEU A 65 9.50 -1.80 2.60
C LEU A 65 10.90 -2.29 2.19
N PRO A 66 11.82 -2.55 3.13
CA PRO A 66 13.19 -2.96 2.81
C PRO A 66 13.25 -4.25 2.00
N ASN A 67 12.33 -5.19 2.26
CA ASN A 67 12.25 -6.47 1.56
C ASN A 67 11.14 -6.51 0.50
N GLY A 68 10.55 -5.36 0.17
CA GLY A 68 9.43 -5.25 -0.76
C GLY A 68 8.16 -5.97 -0.29
N THR A 69 7.18 -6.08 -1.19
CA THR A 69 5.88 -6.73 -0.91
C THR A 69 5.73 -8.10 -1.58
N GLY A 70 6.68 -8.50 -2.44
CA GLY A 70 6.61 -9.74 -3.22
C GLY A 70 5.54 -9.71 -4.32
N ARG A 71 5.06 -8.52 -4.71
CA ARG A 71 4.10 -8.32 -5.81
C ARG A 71 4.77 -7.53 -6.93
N ASP A 72 4.60 -8.00 -8.16
CA ASP A 72 4.90 -7.21 -9.35
C ASP A 72 3.84 -6.13 -9.53
N VAL A 73 4.25 -4.88 -9.34
CA VAL A 73 3.39 -3.70 -9.43
C VAL A 73 3.49 -3.13 -10.84
N ARG A 74 2.36 -2.98 -11.53
CA ARG A 74 2.29 -2.26 -12.81
C ARG A 74 2.09 -0.77 -12.58
N VAL A 75 2.99 0.05 -13.10
CA VAL A 75 3.09 1.50 -12.88
C VAL A 75 2.75 2.24 -14.16
N ALA A 76 1.69 3.04 -14.11
CA ALA A 76 1.32 4.00 -15.15
C ALA A 76 1.76 5.40 -14.75
N VAL A 77 2.40 6.12 -15.68
CA VAL A 77 2.96 7.45 -15.43
C VAL A 77 2.32 8.47 -16.37
N PHE A 78 1.69 9.48 -15.78
CA PHE A 78 1.19 10.66 -16.46
C PHE A 78 2.25 11.74 -16.47
N THR A 79 2.95 11.88 -17.58
CA THR A 79 4.00 12.90 -17.75
C THR A 79 4.30 13.12 -19.24
N GLN A 80 5.12 14.12 -19.55
CA GLN A 80 5.48 14.51 -20.90
C GLN A 80 6.93 15.02 -20.99
N GLY A 81 7.43 15.20 -22.20
CA GLY A 81 8.79 15.69 -22.46
C GLY A 81 9.87 14.78 -21.86
N ALA A 82 10.95 15.39 -21.33
CA ALA A 82 12.09 14.66 -20.76
C ALA A 82 11.74 13.74 -19.58
N ASN A 83 10.65 14.01 -18.86
CA ASN A 83 10.20 13.15 -17.77
C ASN A 83 9.59 11.83 -18.28
N ALA A 84 9.06 11.81 -19.51
CA ALA A 84 8.52 10.58 -20.09
C ALA A 84 9.62 9.56 -20.39
N GLU A 85 10.76 10.02 -20.90
CA GLU A 85 11.94 9.17 -21.15
C GLU A 85 12.49 8.63 -19.83
N LYS A 86 12.70 9.51 -18.84
CA LYS A 86 13.15 9.13 -17.49
C LYS A 86 12.22 8.10 -16.82
N ALA A 87 10.90 8.23 -17.01
CA ALA A 87 9.94 7.28 -16.47
C ALA A 87 10.08 5.89 -17.11
N LYS A 88 10.25 5.84 -18.44
CA LYS A 88 10.48 4.58 -19.17
C LYS A 88 11.79 3.92 -18.73
N GLU A 89 12.87 4.68 -18.63
CA GLU A 89 14.18 4.19 -18.16
C GLU A 89 14.12 3.68 -16.71
N ALA A 90 13.27 4.29 -15.87
CA ALA A 90 13.04 3.85 -14.50
C ALA A 90 12.20 2.57 -14.38
N GLY A 91 11.66 2.05 -15.50
CA GLY A 91 10.87 0.82 -15.54
C GLY A 91 9.37 1.02 -15.44
N ALA A 92 8.84 2.17 -15.82
CA ALA A 92 7.40 2.37 -15.94
C ALA A 92 6.81 1.49 -17.05
N ASP A 93 5.69 0.84 -16.79
CA ASP A 93 5.04 -0.06 -17.75
C ASP A 93 4.28 0.72 -18.84
N ILE A 94 3.68 1.84 -18.45
CA ILE A 94 2.90 2.69 -19.35
C ILE A 94 3.23 4.15 -19.04
N VAL A 95 3.57 4.93 -20.06
CA VAL A 95 3.86 6.36 -19.94
C VAL A 95 3.09 7.11 -21.02
N GLY A 96 2.33 8.12 -20.63
CA GLY A 96 1.56 8.94 -21.57
C GLY A 96 0.93 10.15 -20.90
N MET A 97 0.10 10.88 -21.64
CA MET A 97 -0.63 12.04 -21.12
C MET A 97 -2.10 11.97 -21.56
N GLU A 98 -2.46 12.59 -22.68
CA GLU A 98 -3.85 12.62 -23.15
C GLU A 98 -4.32 11.28 -23.75
N ASP A 99 -3.40 10.56 -24.40
CA ASP A 99 -3.58 9.20 -24.91
C ASP A 99 -3.86 8.20 -23.78
N LEU A 100 -3.04 8.23 -22.73
CA LEU A 100 -3.25 7.39 -21.54
C LEU A 100 -4.56 7.76 -20.83
N ALA A 101 -4.91 9.05 -20.78
CA ALA A 101 -6.18 9.48 -20.22
C ALA A 101 -7.38 8.97 -21.02
N ALA A 102 -7.28 8.91 -22.36
CA ALA A 102 -8.31 8.35 -23.21
C ALA A 102 -8.48 6.84 -22.97
N LEU A 103 -7.39 6.07 -22.83
CA LEU A 103 -7.44 4.64 -22.48
C LEU A 103 -8.13 4.42 -21.12
N VAL A 104 -7.81 5.23 -20.11
CA VAL A 104 -8.46 5.15 -18.80
C VAL A 104 -9.96 5.47 -18.90
N LYS A 105 -10.35 6.46 -19.70
CA LYS A 105 -11.77 6.78 -19.96
C LYS A 105 -12.49 5.65 -20.71
N ALA A 106 -11.79 4.93 -21.59
CA ALA A 106 -12.30 3.75 -22.28
C ALA A 106 -12.41 2.51 -21.36
N GLY A 107 -11.91 2.59 -20.12
CA GLY A 107 -11.95 1.51 -19.14
C GLY A 107 -10.72 0.61 -19.12
N GLU A 108 -9.72 0.89 -19.96
CA GLU A 108 -8.47 0.13 -20.02
C GLU A 108 -7.53 0.56 -18.89
N MET A 109 -7.56 -0.17 -17.79
CA MET A 109 -6.79 0.12 -16.57
C MET A 109 -5.99 -1.11 -16.12
N ASN A 110 -4.96 -1.45 -16.88
CA ASN A 110 -4.06 -2.57 -16.61
C ASN A 110 -2.84 -2.15 -15.77
N PHE A 111 -3.06 -1.39 -14.69
CA PHE A 111 -2.01 -0.89 -13.79
C PHE A 111 -2.49 -0.81 -12.34
N ASP A 112 -1.56 -0.90 -11.40
CA ASP A 112 -1.79 -0.92 -9.95
C ASP A 112 -1.45 0.42 -9.27
N VAL A 113 -0.55 1.20 -9.87
CA VAL A 113 -0.10 2.49 -9.35
C VAL A 113 -0.10 3.52 -10.47
N VAL A 114 -0.62 4.71 -10.16
CA VAL A 114 -0.53 5.87 -11.03
C VAL A 114 0.41 6.89 -10.39
N ILE A 115 1.37 7.36 -11.18
CA ILE A 115 2.28 8.45 -10.83
C ILE A 115 2.02 9.59 -11.80
N ALA A 116 2.08 10.83 -11.34
CA ALA A 116 1.91 12.01 -12.19
C ALA A 116 2.99 13.06 -11.91
N SER A 117 3.47 13.73 -12.95
CA SER A 117 4.16 14.99 -12.77
C SER A 117 3.16 16.12 -12.47
N PRO A 118 3.56 17.21 -11.78
CA PRO A 118 2.61 18.26 -11.36
C PRO A 118 1.83 18.90 -12.52
N ASP A 119 2.47 19.05 -13.68
CA ASP A 119 1.86 19.56 -14.92
C ASP A 119 0.78 18.62 -15.50
N ALA A 120 0.87 17.32 -15.23
CA ALA A 120 -0.09 16.33 -15.68
C ALA A 120 -1.38 16.28 -14.83
N MET A 121 -1.41 16.98 -13.69
CA MET A 121 -2.57 16.97 -12.80
C MET A 121 -3.82 17.58 -13.43
N ARG A 122 -3.67 18.48 -14.42
CA ARG A 122 -4.81 19.01 -15.20
C ARG A 122 -5.58 17.89 -15.89
N VAL A 123 -4.87 16.92 -16.47
CA VAL A 123 -5.46 15.79 -17.20
C VAL A 123 -5.95 14.73 -16.21
N VAL A 124 -5.11 14.36 -15.23
CA VAL A 124 -5.43 13.34 -14.22
C VAL A 124 -6.63 13.76 -13.35
N GLY A 125 -6.78 15.05 -13.07
CA GLY A 125 -7.91 15.59 -12.30
C GLY A 125 -9.28 15.26 -12.93
N GLN A 126 -9.36 15.21 -14.26
CA GLN A 126 -10.58 14.82 -14.98
C GLN A 126 -10.93 13.33 -14.77
N LEU A 127 -9.94 12.50 -14.45
CA LEU A 127 -10.11 11.07 -14.21
C LEU A 127 -10.46 10.76 -12.75
N GLY A 128 -10.65 11.78 -11.90
CA GLY A 128 -10.90 11.61 -10.47
C GLY A 128 -12.12 10.73 -10.14
N GLN A 129 -13.18 10.79 -10.94
CA GLN A 129 -14.36 9.92 -10.76
C GLN A 129 -14.07 8.44 -11.03
N ILE A 130 -13.06 8.13 -11.86
CA ILE A 130 -12.68 6.77 -12.24
C ILE A 130 -11.58 6.24 -11.30
N LEU A 131 -10.52 7.03 -11.12
CA LEU A 131 -9.34 6.63 -10.35
C LEU A 131 -9.55 6.76 -8.83
N GLY A 132 -10.41 7.69 -8.39
CA GLY A 132 -10.66 7.97 -6.97
C GLY A 132 -11.26 6.79 -6.21
N PRO A 133 -12.42 6.24 -6.64
CA PRO A 133 -13.04 5.09 -5.99
C PRO A 133 -12.17 3.84 -5.96
N ARG A 134 -11.24 3.71 -6.92
CA ARG A 134 -10.27 2.60 -7.01
C ARG A 134 -9.01 2.81 -6.18
N GLY A 135 -8.86 3.97 -5.51
CA GLY A 135 -7.65 4.30 -4.75
C GLY A 135 -6.40 4.53 -5.61
N LEU A 136 -6.56 4.66 -6.93
CA LEU A 136 -5.46 4.84 -7.89
C LEU A 136 -5.09 6.31 -8.08
N MET A 137 -5.94 7.25 -7.63
CA MET A 137 -5.70 8.68 -7.81
C MET A 137 -4.37 9.13 -7.19
N PRO A 138 -3.45 9.72 -7.98
CA PRO A 138 -2.18 10.24 -7.49
C PRO A 138 -2.39 11.29 -6.39
N ASN A 139 -1.51 11.29 -5.40
CA ASN A 139 -1.54 12.24 -4.30
C ASN A 139 -0.11 12.66 -3.88
N PRO A 140 0.16 13.97 -3.72
CA PRO A 140 1.48 14.44 -3.30
C PRO A 140 1.87 13.94 -1.89
N LYS A 141 0.91 13.72 -0.98
CA LYS A 141 1.16 13.21 0.38
C LYS A 141 1.76 11.80 0.41
N VAL A 142 1.61 11.04 -0.68
CA VAL A 142 2.16 9.68 -0.80
C VAL A 142 3.24 9.61 -1.89
N GLY A 143 3.77 10.76 -2.33
CA GLY A 143 4.87 10.84 -3.30
C GLY A 143 4.53 10.43 -4.74
N THR A 144 3.24 10.25 -5.06
CA THR A 144 2.78 9.87 -6.41
C THR A 144 2.45 11.07 -7.30
N VAL A 145 2.54 12.29 -6.76
CA VAL A 145 2.59 13.53 -7.54
C VAL A 145 3.92 14.21 -7.21
N THR A 146 4.86 14.17 -8.14
CA THR A 146 6.23 14.65 -7.90
C THR A 146 6.92 15.05 -9.21
N PRO A 147 7.82 16.06 -9.20
CA PRO A 147 8.70 16.32 -10.33
C PRO A 147 9.73 15.20 -10.55
N ASP A 148 10.13 14.47 -9.49
CA ASP A 148 11.02 13.31 -9.60
C ASP A 148 10.24 12.04 -9.95
N VAL A 149 9.86 11.94 -11.22
CA VAL A 149 9.07 10.83 -11.75
C VAL A 149 9.86 9.52 -11.71
N ALA A 150 11.16 9.56 -12.02
CA ALA A 150 12.01 8.36 -12.03
C ALA A 150 12.15 7.76 -10.61
N GLY A 151 12.39 8.59 -9.59
CA GLY A 151 12.43 8.14 -8.20
C GLY A 151 11.11 7.52 -7.75
N ALA A 152 9.98 8.15 -8.10
CA ALA A 152 8.67 7.60 -7.76
C ALA A 152 8.39 6.25 -8.43
N VAL A 153 8.79 6.05 -9.70
CA VAL A 153 8.65 4.76 -10.40
C VAL A 153 9.49 3.69 -9.70
N LYS A 154 10.76 3.99 -9.38
CA LYS A 154 11.64 3.06 -8.67
C LYS A 154 11.07 2.66 -7.31
N ASN A 155 10.55 3.62 -6.55
CA ASN A 155 9.92 3.36 -5.26
C ASN A 155 8.67 2.48 -5.39
N ALA A 156 7.80 2.78 -6.37
CA ALA A 156 6.60 1.98 -6.61
C ALA A 156 6.96 0.52 -6.99
N LYS A 157 8.01 0.32 -7.79
CA LYS A 157 8.51 -1.00 -8.18
C LYS A 157 9.27 -1.73 -7.06
N SER A 158 9.90 -1.02 -6.13
CA SER A 158 10.63 -1.62 -5.00
C SER A 158 9.74 -2.08 -3.85
N GLY A 159 8.41 -1.98 -3.99
CA GLY A 159 7.47 -2.41 -2.95
C GLY A 159 7.07 -1.30 -1.97
N GLN A 160 7.01 -0.05 -2.45
CA GLN A 160 6.38 1.03 -1.68
C GLN A 160 4.93 0.70 -1.35
N ILE A 161 4.62 0.73 -0.06
CA ILE A 161 3.27 0.63 0.45
C ILE A 161 2.70 2.02 0.72
N ARG A 162 1.42 2.19 0.40
CA ARG A 162 0.66 3.41 0.67
C ARG A 162 -0.40 3.07 1.70
N TYR A 163 -0.43 3.81 2.80
CA TYR A 163 -1.36 3.57 3.90
C TYR A 163 -2.24 4.79 4.14
N ARG A 164 -3.47 4.52 4.57
CA ARG A 164 -4.46 5.51 4.99
C ARG A 164 -5.34 4.86 6.05
N ASN A 165 -5.62 5.61 7.12
CA ASN A 165 -6.58 5.16 8.12
C ASN A 165 -8.00 5.03 7.53
N ASP A 166 -8.71 4.00 7.96
CA ASP A 166 -10.14 3.86 7.69
C ASP A 166 -10.96 4.77 8.63
N LYS A 167 -12.29 4.69 8.51
CA LYS A 167 -13.25 5.43 9.33
C LYS A 167 -13.20 5.09 10.83
N ASN A 168 -12.54 3.99 11.20
CA ASN A 168 -12.36 3.54 12.58
C ASN A 168 -10.97 3.89 13.11
N GLY A 169 -10.10 4.53 12.32
CA GLY A 169 -8.72 4.83 12.72
C GLY A 169 -7.75 3.66 12.52
N ILE A 170 -8.16 2.61 11.79
CA ILE A 170 -7.31 1.43 11.56
C ILE A 170 -6.58 1.58 10.23
N ILE A 171 -5.27 1.30 10.24
CA ILE A 171 -4.46 1.17 9.03
C ILE A 171 -4.33 -0.31 8.68
N HIS A 172 -4.69 -0.66 7.45
CA HIS A 172 -4.54 -2.00 6.89
C HIS A 172 -3.47 -1.96 5.80
N THR A 173 -2.42 -2.76 5.92
CA THR A 173 -1.37 -2.80 4.91
C THR A 173 -0.75 -4.19 4.77
N THR A 174 -0.42 -4.57 3.53
CA THR A 174 0.34 -5.80 3.26
C THR A 174 1.83 -5.55 3.49
N ILE A 175 2.46 -6.38 4.31
CA ILE A 175 3.90 -6.28 4.63
C ILE A 175 4.75 -7.34 3.93
N GLY A 176 4.14 -8.26 3.20
CA GLY A 176 4.85 -9.26 2.41
C GLY A 176 3.99 -10.46 2.04
N LYS A 177 4.65 -11.58 1.74
CA LYS A 177 4.02 -12.85 1.40
C LYS A 177 4.32 -13.91 2.45
N ALA A 178 3.48 -14.94 2.52
CA ALA A 178 3.65 -16.03 3.49
C ALA A 178 4.93 -16.86 3.26
N ASP A 179 5.51 -16.82 2.06
CA ASP A 179 6.79 -17.47 1.73
C ASP A 179 8.03 -16.62 2.08
N PHE A 180 7.86 -15.38 2.58
CA PHE A 180 8.98 -14.56 3.03
C PHE A 180 9.62 -15.15 4.29
N GLU A 181 10.93 -14.98 4.44
CA GLU A 181 11.62 -15.33 5.69
C GLU A 181 11.05 -14.53 6.87
N PRO A 182 10.94 -15.12 8.08
CA PRO A 182 10.40 -14.41 9.24
C PRO A 182 11.12 -13.11 9.57
N ALA A 183 12.44 -13.06 9.37
CA ALA A 183 13.24 -11.85 9.56
C ALA A 183 12.82 -10.73 8.59
N HIS A 184 12.59 -11.04 7.31
CA HIS A 184 12.17 -10.03 6.32
C HIS A 184 10.79 -9.44 6.65
N LEU A 185 9.85 -10.26 7.12
CA LEU A 185 8.53 -9.79 7.55
C LEU A 185 8.63 -8.92 8.81
N GLN A 186 9.51 -9.28 9.75
CA GLN A 186 9.79 -8.47 10.92
C GLN A 186 10.37 -7.10 10.53
N GLU A 187 11.39 -7.04 9.69
CA GLU A 187 11.99 -5.78 9.22
C GLU A 187 10.98 -4.90 8.47
N ASN A 188 10.13 -5.51 7.63
CA ASN A 188 9.07 -4.79 6.94
C ASN A 188 8.02 -4.21 7.92
N LEU A 189 7.67 -4.98 8.97
CA LEU A 189 6.77 -4.50 10.02
C LEU A 189 7.39 -3.33 10.79
N GLU A 190 8.66 -3.44 11.18
CA GLU A 190 9.39 -2.40 11.90
C GLU A 190 9.46 -1.10 11.07
N ALA A 191 9.77 -1.21 9.77
CA ALA A 191 9.78 -0.08 8.85
C ALA A 191 8.40 0.61 8.73
N LEU A 192 7.31 -0.17 8.71
CA LEU A 192 5.95 0.38 8.74
C LEU A 192 5.68 1.10 10.07
N LEU A 193 5.99 0.48 11.21
CA LEU A 193 5.74 1.07 12.53
C LEU A 193 6.53 2.36 12.73
N GLU A 194 7.77 2.42 12.26
CA GLU A 194 8.56 3.65 12.28
C GLU A 194 7.95 4.75 11.42
N ALA A 195 7.49 4.42 10.20
CA ALA A 195 6.80 5.35 9.32
C ALA A 195 5.50 5.87 9.95
N LEU A 196 4.73 5.01 10.63
CA LEU A 196 3.52 5.40 11.33
C LEU A 196 3.83 6.34 12.50
N LYS A 197 4.85 6.05 13.31
CA LYS A 197 5.30 6.93 14.41
C LYS A 197 5.68 8.31 13.89
N LYS A 198 6.42 8.39 12.78
CA LYS A 198 6.77 9.66 12.12
C LYS A 198 5.55 10.39 11.56
N ALA A 199 4.53 9.65 11.15
CA ALA A 199 3.27 10.20 10.62
C ALA A 199 2.25 10.61 11.71
N LYS A 200 2.63 10.56 13.00
CA LYS A 200 1.75 10.95 14.11
C LYS A 200 1.26 12.39 13.94
N PRO A 201 -0.06 12.63 13.89
CA PRO A 201 -0.60 13.99 13.87
C PRO A 201 -0.30 14.74 15.16
N ALA A 202 0.05 16.02 15.07
CA ALA A 202 0.35 16.85 16.25
C ALA A 202 -0.81 16.92 17.26
N ASN A 203 -2.05 16.81 16.78
CA ASN A 203 -3.26 16.90 17.59
C ASN A 203 -3.72 15.54 18.15
N ALA A 204 -3.03 14.43 17.86
CA ALA A 204 -3.32 13.13 18.43
C ALA A 204 -2.84 13.09 19.89
N LYS A 205 -3.78 12.93 20.83
CA LYS A 205 -3.52 12.90 22.27
C LYS A 205 -3.47 11.46 22.78
N GLY A 206 -2.61 11.18 23.76
CA GLY A 206 -2.50 9.86 24.38
C GLY A 206 -1.65 8.89 23.57
N GLN A 207 -1.91 7.59 23.76
CA GLN A 207 -1.27 6.51 23.03
C GLN A 207 -1.70 6.55 21.56
N TYR A 208 -0.73 6.51 20.66
CA TYR A 208 -0.92 6.59 19.21
C TYR A 208 -0.62 5.24 18.58
#